data_AF-A0A4R4LSI7-F1
#
_entry.id   AF-A0A4R4LSI7-F1
#
_cell.length_a   1.000
_cell.length_b   1.000
_cell.length_c   1.000
_cell.angle_alpha   90.00
_cell.angle_beta   90.00
_cell.angle_gamma   90.00
#
_symmetry.space_group_name_H-M   'P 1'
#
loop_
_entity.id
_entity.type
_entity.pdbx_description
1 polymer ?
#
loop_
_entity_poly.entity_id
_entity_poly.type
_entity_poly.pdbx_seq_one_letter_code
_entity_poly.pdbx_strand_id
1 'polypeptide(L)'
;MALRHAPIVVGRTGWPLGDPYQNTTTDTPLVAWHETRPAAAPGHRIIEYSVVWSNEDGGTDSPALMARWGRTTDIEWVYRVEVDESGDRVGGTAVYQAPMHMTLKFLGRYEGDHPVLQTCTSNNNMCDVVSPGAPLRFLLDASRTRPDGRAREVVMDREPWTYRIAAQEMAREGKIETPSDPATLEVGDQRTYLFVEFAKKTGSPTGSGSVPGVALGVRLKDDPSTLYRSDHDQPTWSIDRDGAVATTVELPEGTTVSDIASIEALRRPTGAGDNGAPATVTSINRGFFLDDSYLPHPSSIGWQGAVTVTQEKPSAVVWRP
;
A
#
# COMPACT_ATOMS: atom_id res chain seq x y z
N MET A 1 0.07 25.86 6.00
CA MET A 1 1.53 25.68 5.86
C MET A 1 1.87 24.55 4.89
N ALA A 2 1.38 23.31 5.10
CA ALA A 2 1.61 22.20 4.16
C ALA A 2 1.08 22.48 2.74
N LEU A 3 -0.17 22.93 2.59
CA LEU A 3 -0.74 23.18 1.26
C LEU A 3 0.08 24.13 0.37
N ARG A 4 0.85 25.07 0.96
CA ARG A 4 1.73 26.00 0.22
C ARG A 4 2.80 25.28 -0.60
N HIS A 5 3.27 24.13 -0.12
CA HIS A 5 4.36 23.35 -0.74
C HIS A 5 3.86 22.04 -1.34
N ALA A 6 2.53 21.87 -1.46
CA ALA A 6 1.95 20.67 -2.06
C ALA A 6 2.32 20.58 -3.55
N PRO A 7 2.68 19.39 -4.07
CA PRO A 7 3.12 19.26 -5.44
C PRO A 7 1.97 19.41 -6.44
N ILE A 8 2.27 20.03 -7.57
CA ILE A 8 1.47 19.85 -8.78
C ILE A 8 2.01 18.60 -9.48
N VAL A 9 1.16 17.59 -9.61
CA VAL A 9 1.45 16.33 -10.30
C VAL A 9 1.01 16.46 -11.76
N VAL A 10 1.95 16.40 -12.68
CA VAL A 10 1.70 16.31 -14.11
C VAL A 10 1.52 14.84 -14.48
N GLY A 11 0.51 14.58 -15.30
CA GLY A 11 0.19 13.22 -15.73
C GLY A 11 1.29 12.58 -16.57
N ARG A 12 1.17 11.26 -16.74
CA ARG A 12 2.02 10.43 -17.59
C ARG A 12 1.93 10.89 -19.04
N THR A 13 3.07 11.08 -19.68
CA THR A 13 3.12 11.43 -21.11
C THR A 13 4.33 10.80 -21.78
N GLY A 14 4.16 10.39 -23.04
CA GLY A 14 5.24 9.91 -23.89
C GLY A 14 5.57 8.43 -23.72
N TRP A 15 6.60 7.98 -24.41
CA TRP A 15 7.06 6.58 -24.38
C TRP A 15 7.67 6.22 -23.01
N PRO A 16 7.46 5.00 -22.47
CA PRO A 16 6.74 3.87 -23.07
C PRO A 16 5.22 3.89 -22.82
N LEU A 17 4.71 4.87 -22.08
CA LEU A 17 3.33 4.94 -21.60
C LEU A 17 2.32 5.34 -22.71
N GLY A 18 2.81 5.88 -23.83
CA GLY A 18 2.17 5.90 -25.14
C GLY A 18 1.08 6.96 -25.34
N ASP A 19 0.19 7.16 -24.37
CA ASP A 19 -0.93 8.11 -24.44
C ASP A 19 -0.75 9.27 -23.43
N PRO A 20 -0.68 10.54 -23.89
CA PRO A 20 -0.58 11.70 -22.98
C PRO A 20 -1.83 11.94 -22.12
N TYR A 21 -2.94 11.23 -22.38
CA TYR A 21 -4.17 11.24 -21.58
C TYR A 21 -4.37 9.95 -20.78
N GLN A 22 -3.33 9.12 -20.61
CA GLN A 22 -3.45 7.83 -19.93
C GLN A 22 -4.08 7.93 -18.53
N ASN A 23 -3.81 9.01 -17.78
CA ASN A 23 -4.45 9.25 -16.47
C ASN A 23 -5.95 9.60 -16.54
N THR A 24 -6.59 9.46 -17.70
CA THR A 24 -8.06 9.45 -17.84
C THR A 24 -8.65 8.04 -17.82
N THR A 25 -7.80 7.02 -17.97
CA THR A 25 -8.22 5.62 -18.09
C THR A 25 -7.55 4.69 -17.10
N THR A 26 -6.32 4.96 -16.65
CA THR A 26 -5.59 4.19 -15.62
C THR A 26 -4.64 5.08 -14.82
N ASP A 27 -4.22 4.64 -13.63
CA ASP A 27 -3.35 5.37 -12.72
C ASP A 27 -3.74 6.85 -12.57
N THR A 28 -5.01 7.13 -12.37
CA THR A 28 -5.48 8.49 -12.09
C THR A 28 -5.06 8.88 -10.67
N PRO A 29 -4.39 10.01 -10.41
CA PRO A 29 -4.18 10.49 -9.05
C PRO A 29 -5.51 10.73 -8.33
N LEU A 30 -5.75 10.03 -7.21
CA LEU A 30 -7.03 10.01 -6.51
C LEU A 30 -7.03 10.89 -5.26
N VAL A 31 -6.09 10.61 -4.34
CA VAL A 31 -6.03 11.22 -3.01
C VAL A 31 -4.60 11.61 -2.73
N ALA A 32 -4.38 12.81 -2.17
CA ALA A 32 -3.10 13.23 -1.63
C ALA A 32 -3.18 13.46 -0.12
N TRP A 33 -2.06 13.31 0.57
CA TRP A 33 -1.93 13.71 1.96
C TRP A 33 -0.50 14.18 2.24
N HIS A 34 -0.30 14.72 3.44
CA HIS A 34 1.03 15.03 3.92
C HIS A 34 1.31 14.42 5.29
N GLU A 35 2.59 14.23 5.58
CA GLU A 35 3.11 13.88 6.89
C GLU A 35 4.23 14.86 7.23
N THR A 36 4.38 15.19 8.52
CA THR A 36 5.45 16.08 8.98
C THR A 36 6.30 15.41 10.03
N ARG A 37 7.61 15.61 9.96
CA ARG A 37 8.55 15.16 10.99
C ARG A 37 9.56 16.26 11.32
N PRO A 38 10.14 16.25 12.54
CA PRO A 38 11.21 17.20 12.89
C PRO A 38 12.38 17.10 11.90
N ALA A 39 12.95 18.25 11.54
CA ALA A 39 14.23 18.31 10.84
C ALA A 39 15.40 18.32 11.83
N ALA A 40 16.63 18.24 11.32
CA ALA A 40 17.82 18.28 12.17
C ALA A 40 18.04 19.68 12.78
N ALA A 41 17.71 20.74 12.04
CA ALA A 41 17.73 22.11 12.54
C ALA A 41 16.55 22.33 13.52
N PRO A 42 16.80 22.89 14.73
CA PRO A 42 15.72 23.22 15.66
C PRO A 42 14.66 24.13 15.03
N GLY A 43 13.39 23.86 15.34
CA GLY A 43 12.25 24.64 14.80
C GLY A 43 11.85 24.30 13.36
N HIS A 44 12.75 23.68 12.59
CA HIS A 44 12.48 23.26 11.22
C HIS A 44 11.70 21.93 11.18
N ARG A 45 10.99 21.69 10.08
CA ARG A 45 10.28 20.43 9.84
C ARG A 45 10.42 19.97 8.39
N ILE A 46 10.41 18.66 8.20
CA ILE A 46 10.29 18.04 6.89
C ILE A 46 8.82 17.76 6.65
N ILE A 47 8.29 18.19 5.50
CA ILE A 47 6.98 17.80 5.00
C ILE A 47 7.17 16.78 3.89
N GLU A 48 6.47 15.67 3.98
CA GLU A 48 6.40 14.61 2.97
C GLU A 48 4.98 14.58 2.39
N TYR A 49 4.87 14.55 1.07
CA TYR A 49 3.61 14.42 0.36
C TYR A 49 3.56 13.07 -0.31
N SER A 50 2.38 12.47 -0.28
CA SER A 50 2.13 11.17 -0.89
C SER A 50 0.79 11.18 -1.61
N VAL A 51 0.66 10.29 -2.59
CA VAL A 51 -0.50 10.21 -3.48
C VAL A 51 -0.92 8.74 -3.62
N VAL A 52 -2.23 8.52 -3.76
CA VAL A 52 -2.84 7.27 -4.18
C VAL A 52 -3.19 7.39 -5.66
N TRP A 53 -2.77 6.44 -6.49
CA TRP A 53 -3.18 6.31 -7.89
C TRP A 53 -4.20 5.20 -8.04
N SER A 54 -5.10 5.28 -9.03
CA SER A 54 -6.17 4.30 -9.22
C SER A 54 -5.70 2.87 -9.48
N ASN A 55 -4.47 2.70 -9.98
CA ASN A 55 -3.87 1.42 -10.34
C ASN A 55 -2.35 1.41 -10.07
N GLU A 56 -1.71 0.26 -10.25
CA GLU A 56 -0.28 0.10 -10.52
C GLU A 56 -0.13 -0.65 -11.85
N ASP A 57 0.16 0.07 -12.93
CA ASP A 57 0.30 -0.50 -14.29
C ASP A 57 1.58 -1.34 -14.48
N GLY A 58 2.53 -1.30 -13.55
CA GLY A 58 3.72 -2.14 -13.63
C GLY A 58 4.58 -2.11 -12.37
N GLY A 59 5.57 -3.01 -12.31
CA GLY A 59 6.35 -3.23 -11.10
C GLY A 59 5.88 -4.50 -10.40
N THR A 60 4.90 -4.38 -9.52
CA THR A 60 4.28 -5.51 -8.81
C THR A 60 3.05 -6.00 -9.59
N ASP A 61 2.88 -7.31 -9.76
CA ASP A 61 1.66 -7.84 -10.37
C ASP A 61 0.45 -7.73 -9.43
N SER A 62 -0.76 -7.75 -9.99
CA SER A 62 -2.00 -7.52 -9.24
C SER A 62 -2.25 -8.55 -8.12
N PRO A 63 -1.96 -9.85 -8.28
CA PRO A 63 -2.03 -10.81 -7.18
C PRO A 63 -1.07 -10.49 -6.03
N ALA A 64 0.21 -10.21 -6.33
CA ALA A 64 1.16 -9.84 -5.29
C ALA A 64 0.81 -8.50 -4.64
N LEU A 65 0.14 -7.60 -5.36
CA LEU A 65 -0.38 -6.34 -4.84
C LEU A 65 -1.45 -6.56 -3.77
N MET A 66 -2.44 -7.41 -4.07
CA MET A 66 -3.46 -7.83 -3.11
C MET A 66 -2.83 -8.50 -1.88
N ALA A 67 -1.87 -9.41 -2.10
CA ALA A 67 -1.19 -10.13 -1.03
C ALA A 67 -0.32 -9.23 -0.13
N ARG A 68 0.51 -8.36 -0.72
CA ARG A 68 1.56 -7.61 -0.01
C ARG A 68 1.10 -6.25 0.50
N TRP A 69 0.06 -5.69 -0.09
CA TRP A 69 -0.39 -4.32 0.17
C TRP A 69 -1.89 -4.21 0.43
N GLY A 70 -2.68 -5.24 0.09
CA GLY A 70 -4.13 -5.25 0.29
C GLY A 70 -4.88 -4.26 -0.61
N ARG A 71 -4.35 -4.01 -1.81
CA ARG A 71 -4.87 -3.06 -2.80
C ARG A 71 -4.25 -3.33 -4.17
N THR A 72 -4.92 -2.87 -5.23
CA THR A 72 -4.37 -2.78 -6.61
C THR A 72 -4.04 -1.35 -7.04
N THR A 73 -4.57 -0.33 -6.33
CA THR A 73 -4.12 1.06 -6.43
C THR A 73 -2.65 1.15 -6.07
N ASP A 74 -1.90 2.08 -6.66
CA ASP A 74 -0.55 2.41 -6.19
C ASP A 74 -0.57 3.50 -5.10
N ILE A 75 0.43 3.48 -4.22
CA ILE A 75 0.62 4.48 -3.17
C ILE A 75 2.11 4.81 -3.07
N GLU A 76 2.47 6.05 -3.37
CA GLU A 76 3.86 6.53 -3.35
C GLU A 76 4.01 7.90 -2.68
N TRP A 77 5.19 8.13 -2.08
CA TRP A 77 5.57 9.47 -1.63
C TRP A 77 6.20 10.22 -2.80
N VAL A 78 5.77 11.44 -3.08
CA VAL A 78 6.15 12.15 -4.31
C VAL A 78 7.17 13.24 -4.07
N TYR A 79 7.13 13.89 -2.91
CA TYR A 79 7.95 15.07 -2.64
C TYR A 79 8.21 15.21 -1.15
N ARG A 80 9.43 15.60 -0.79
CA ARG A 80 9.79 16.01 0.56
C ARG A 80 10.52 17.34 0.53
N VAL A 81 10.27 18.19 1.51
CA VAL A 81 10.95 19.48 1.66
C VAL A 81 11.09 19.85 3.13
N GLU A 82 12.24 20.41 3.49
CA GLU A 82 12.41 21.05 4.79
C GLU A 82 11.87 22.49 4.72
N VAL A 83 11.15 22.89 5.76
CA VAL A 83 10.68 24.26 5.94
C VAL A 83 11.12 24.78 7.30
N ASP A 84 11.43 26.07 7.35
CA ASP A 84 11.87 26.77 8.55
C ASP A 84 10.70 27.09 9.50
N GLU A 85 10.99 27.82 10.58
CA GLU A 85 9.98 28.24 11.58
C GLU A 85 8.88 29.14 10.98
N SER A 86 9.20 29.91 9.94
CA SER A 86 8.26 30.76 9.20
C SER A 86 7.42 29.96 8.20
N GLY A 87 7.77 28.68 7.97
CA GLY A 87 7.17 27.82 6.98
C GLY A 87 7.66 28.09 5.56
N ASP A 88 8.78 28.78 5.41
CA ASP A 88 9.45 28.97 4.12
C ASP A 88 10.34 27.77 3.80
N ARG A 89 10.44 27.44 2.51
CA ARG A 89 11.25 26.31 2.05
C ARG A 89 12.74 26.59 2.30
N VAL A 90 13.42 25.64 2.95
CA VAL A 90 14.88 25.67 3.08
C VAL A 90 15.50 25.23 1.75
N GLY A 91 16.26 26.13 1.13
CA GLY A 91 16.88 25.89 -0.18
C GLY A 91 17.77 24.64 -0.21
N GLY A 92 17.67 23.84 -1.27
CA GLY A 92 18.52 22.66 -1.48
C GLY A 92 18.13 21.40 -0.69
N THR A 93 17.04 21.44 0.09
CA THR A 93 16.56 20.29 0.90
C THR A 93 15.51 19.43 0.20
N ALA A 94 14.91 19.96 -0.87
CA ALA A 94 13.82 19.29 -1.57
C ALA A 94 14.30 18.02 -2.28
N VAL A 95 13.56 16.92 -2.12
CA VAL A 95 13.80 15.63 -2.78
C VAL A 95 12.50 15.01 -3.27
N TYR A 96 12.58 14.08 -4.21
CA TYR A 96 11.44 13.33 -4.75
C TYR A 96 11.77 11.85 -4.94
N GLN A 97 10.74 11.02 -5.08
CA GLN A 97 10.90 9.60 -5.38
C GLN A 97 10.99 9.42 -6.89
N ALA A 98 12.22 9.27 -7.37
CA ALA A 98 12.57 9.10 -8.77
C ALA A 98 12.41 7.63 -9.22
N PRO A 99 12.54 7.34 -10.53
CA PRO A 99 12.48 5.96 -11.04
C PRO A 99 13.37 5.00 -10.26
N MET A 100 12.93 3.74 -10.17
CA MET A 100 13.55 2.70 -9.34
C MET A 100 13.48 3.01 -7.82
N HIS A 101 12.51 3.82 -7.39
CA HIS A 101 12.31 4.28 -6.02
C HIS A 101 13.52 5.03 -5.42
N MET A 102 14.36 5.65 -6.26
CA MET A 102 15.51 6.42 -5.78
C MET A 102 15.06 7.74 -5.14
N THR A 103 15.73 8.17 -4.08
CA THR A 103 15.55 9.52 -3.54
C THR A 103 16.54 10.48 -4.21
N LEU A 104 16.06 11.36 -5.09
CA LEU A 104 16.89 12.35 -5.79
C LEU A 104 16.56 13.76 -5.33
N LYS A 105 17.54 14.67 -5.44
CA LYS A 105 17.32 16.11 -5.20
C LYS A 105 16.37 16.66 -6.26
N PHE A 106 15.42 17.49 -5.83
CA PHE A 106 14.53 18.20 -6.73
C PHE A 106 15.25 19.40 -7.34
N LEU A 107 15.43 19.38 -8.66
CA LEU A 107 16.02 20.45 -9.47
C LEU A 107 15.00 21.08 -10.43
N GLY A 108 13.74 20.63 -10.35
CA GLY A 108 12.63 21.11 -11.16
C GLY A 108 12.19 22.54 -10.82
N ARG A 109 11.16 22.99 -11.54
CA ARG A 109 10.57 24.32 -11.35
C ARG A 109 9.48 24.31 -10.30
N TYR A 110 9.20 25.50 -9.78
CA TYR A 110 8.03 25.76 -8.94
C TYR A 110 7.03 26.65 -9.67
N GLU A 111 5.75 26.48 -9.37
CA GLU A 111 4.68 27.44 -9.67
C GLU A 111 4.22 28.03 -8.34
N GLY A 112 4.61 29.28 -8.06
CA GLY A 112 4.59 29.78 -6.68
C GLY A 112 5.54 28.95 -5.82
N ASP A 113 5.03 28.37 -4.73
CA ASP A 113 5.77 27.43 -3.87
C ASP A 113 5.45 25.96 -4.13
N HIS A 114 4.62 25.67 -5.14
CA HIS A 114 4.27 24.30 -5.52
C HIS A 114 5.34 23.72 -6.44
N PRO A 115 6.05 22.64 -6.07
CA PRO A 115 6.94 21.95 -7.00
C PRO A 115 6.11 21.30 -8.11
N VAL A 116 6.62 21.36 -9.34
CA VAL A 116 5.98 20.68 -10.48
C VAL A 116 6.73 19.40 -10.78
N LEU A 117 6.08 18.25 -10.54
CA LEU A 117 6.61 16.91 -10.77
C LEU A 117 5.75 16.20 -11.80
N GLN A 118 6.33 15.30 -12.60
CA GLN A 118 5.60 14.47 -13.55
C GLN A 118 5.68 13.01 -13.14
N THR A 119 4.56 12.28 -13.20
CA THR A 119 4.57 10.82 -13.10
C THR A 119 5.24 10.24 -14.36
N CYS A 120 6.37 9.54 -14.21
CA CYS A 120 7.21 9.14 -15.35
C CYS A 120 7.46 7.64 -15.48
N THR A 121 6.93 6.82 -14.58
CA THR A 121 7.01 5.36 -14.66
C THR A 121 5.62 4.72 -14.55
N SER A 122 5.51 3.45 -14.93
CA SER A 122 4.29 2.65 -14.78
C SER A 122 3.98 2.27 -13.31
N ASN A 123 4.96 2.40 -12.41
CA ASN A 123 4.82 2.27 -10.96
C ASN A 123 4.83 3.65 -10.26
N ASN A 124 4.28 4.67 -10.93
CA ASN A 124 4.05 6.03 -10.45
C ASN A 124 5.20 6.81 -9.80
N ASN A 125 6.45 6.45 -10.06
CA ASN A 125 7.60 7.26 -9.63
C ASN A 125 7.67 8.56 -10.46
N MET A 126 8.29 9.56 -9.86
CA MET A 126 8.23 10.95 -10.32
C MET A 126 9.49 11.35 -11.09
N CYS A 127 9.36 12.38 -11.91
CA CYS A 127 10.44 13.09 -12.56
C CYS A 127 10.27 14.59 -12.29
N ASP A 128 11.36 15.31 -12.08
CA ASP A 128 11.37 16.76 -11.86
C ASP A 128 11.55 17.59 -13.14
N VAL A 129 11.70 16.91 -14.27
CA VAL A 129 11.58 17.49 -15.61
C VAL A 129 10.23 17.09 -16.21
N VAL A 130 9.46 18.11 -16.61
CA VAL A 130 8.14 17.92 -17.19
C VAL A 130 8.24 17.94 -18.72
N SER A 131 7.63 16.95 -19.37
CA SER A 131 7.51 16.86 -20.81
C SER A 131 6.75 18.07 -21.38
N PRO A 132 7.25 18.68 -22.48
CA PRO A 132 6.52 19.75 -23.15
C PRO A 132 5.12 19.30 -23.61
N GLY A 133 4.11 20.15 -23.41
CA GLY A 133 2.76 19.89 -23.89
C GLY A 133 1.97 18.84 -23.11
N ALA A 134 2.42 18.43 -21.93
CA ALA A 134 1.67 17.49 -21.09
C ALA A 134 0.28 18.05 -20.72
N PRO A 135 -0.82 17.36 -21.08
CA PRO A 135 -2.16 17.96 -21.04
C PRO A 135 -2.83 17.86 -19.67
N LEU A 136 -2.45 16.88 -18.85
CA LEU A 136 -3.08 16.62 -17.56
C LEU A 136 -2.23 17.12 -16.40
N ARG A 137 -2.87 17.83 -15.47
CA ARG A 137 -2.26 18.40 -14.27
C ARG A 137 -3.22 18.24 -13.10
N PHE A 138 -2.69 17.80 -11.98
CA PHE A 138 -3.43 17.49 -10.77
C PHE A 138 -2.82 18.27 -9.60
N LEU A 139 -3.64 19.06 -8.91
CA LEU A 139 -3.29 19.69 -7.64
C LEU A 139 -4.31 19.21 -6.62
N LEU A 140 -4.04 18.02 -6.07
CA LEU A 140 -4.93 17.37 -5.11
C LEU A 140 -4.87 18.07 -3.76
N ASP A 141 -5.97 18.00 -3.01
CA ASP A 141 -5.99 18.47 -1.62
C ASP A 141 -5.11 17.57 -0.75
N ALA A 142 -3.94 18.06 -0.38
CA ALA A 142 -3.02 17.39 0.53
C ALA A 142 -3.17 17.84 2.00
N SER A 143 -4.28 18.47 2.38
CA SER A 143 -4.49 18.99 3.74
C SER A 143 -4.61 17.88 4.79
N ARG A 144 -5.00 16.68 4.37
CA ARG A 144 -5.17 15.52 5.24
C ARG A 144 -3.82 14.93 5.65
N THR A 145 -3.86 14.17 6.74
CA THR A 145 -2.70 13.44 7.27
C THR A 145 -3.06 11.97 7.51
N ARG A 146 -2.02 11.13 7.50
CA ARG A 146 -2.12 9.74 7.94
C ARG A 146 -2.01 9.68 9.46
N PRO A 147 -2.84 8.87 10.16
CA PRO A 147 -2.67 8.64 11.59
C PRO A 147 -1.38 7.89 11.90
N ASP A 148 -0.74 8.25 13.00
CA ASP A 148 0.42 7.53 13.51
C ASP A 148 0.10 6.06 13.76
N GLY A 149 1.08 5.20 13.50
CA GLY A 149 0.97 3.76 13.77
C GLY A 149 -0.02 3.01 12.87
N ARG A 150 -0.51 3.62 11.78
CA ARG A 150 -1.40 2.97 10.79
C ARG A 150 -0.68 2.77 9.44
N ALA A 151 -1.12 1.76 8.69
CA ALA A 151 -0.62 1.53 7.33
C ALA A 151 -1.00 2.68 6.41
N ARG A 152 -0.36 2.82 5.24
CA ARG A 152 -0.66 3.93 4.30
C ARG A 152 -2.09 3.82 3.74
N GLU A 153 -2.57 2.59 3.64
CA GLU A 153 -3.89 2.20 3.15
C GLU A 153 -5.04 2.75 4.03
N VAL A 154 -4.77 3.20 5.26
CA VAL A 154 -5.78 3.89 6.09
C VAL A 154 -6.32 5.18 5.45
N VAL A 155 -5.58 5.76 4.50
CA VAL A 155 -6.05 6.90 3.71
C VAL A 155 -7.20 6.46 2.79
N MET A 156 -7.13 5.26 2.21
CA MET A 156 -8.22 4.66 1.43
C MET A 156 -9.41 4.31 2.33
N ASP A 157 -9.17 3.81 3.55
CA ASP A 157 -10.26 3.56 4.52
C ASP A 157 -11.09 4.83 4.80
N ARG A 158 -10.44 6.00 4.80
CA ARG A 158 -11.06 7.32 5.04
C ARG A 158 -11.69 7.93 3.80
N GLU A 159 -11.27 7.48 2.63
CA GLU A 159 -11.78 7.86 1.31
C GLU A 159 -12.33 6.62 0.60
N PRO A 160 -13.34 5.94 1.17
CA PRO A 160 -13.72 4.56 0.82
C PRO A 160 -14.10 4.34 -0.65
N TRP A 161 -14.43 5.41 -1.36
CA TRP A 161 -14.69 5.38 -2.80
C TRP A 161 -13.46 4.92 -3.61
N THR A 162 -12.24 5.01 -3.07
CA THR A 162 -11.02 4.52 -3.75
C THR A 162 -11.03 3.01 -3.95
N TYR A 163 -11.68 2.24 -3.08
CA TYR A 163 -11.83 0.78 -3.25
C TYR A 163 -12.67 0.43 -4.48
N ARG A 164 -13.74 1.19 -4.71
CA ARG A 164 -14.56 1.05 -5.92
C ARG A 164 -13.75 1.33 -7.18
N ILE A 165 -12.96 2.40 -7.18
CA ILE A 165 -12.10 2.71 -8.33
C ILE A 165 -11.09 1.59 -8.56
N ALA A 166 -10.44 1.09 -7.51
CA ALA A 166 -9.49 -0.02 -7.58
C ALA A 166 -10.10 -1.27 -8.26
N ALA A 167 -11.33 -1.64 -7.87
CA ALA A 167 -12.05 -2.75 -8.45
C ALA A 167 -12.47 -2.51 -9.91
N GLN A 168 -12.94 -1.29 -10.22
CA GLN A 168 -13.30 -0.90 -11.57
C GLN A 168 -12.12 -0.93 -12.54
N GLU A 169 -10.91 -0.57 -12.10
CA GLU A 169 -9.70 -0.68 -12.90
C GLU A 169 -9.40 -2.15 -13.26
N MET A 170 -9.41 -3.05 -12.28
CA MET A 170 -9.16 -4.48 -12.52
C MET A 170 -10.20 -5.11 -13.45
N ALA A 171 -11.47 -4.74 -13.28
CA ALA A 171 -12.55 -5.19 -14.17
C ALA A 171 -12.36 -4.65 -15.59
N ARG A 172 -12.05 -3.36 -15.74
CA ARG A 172 -11.81 -2.70 -17.05
C ARG A 172 -10.62 -3.33 -17.78
N GLU A 173 -9.59 -3.74 -17.05
CA GLU A 173 -8.38 -4.35 -17.61
C GLU A 173 -8.52 -5.86 -17.88
N GLY A 174 -9.64 -6.47 -17.49
CA GLY A 174 -9.83 -7.91 -17.63
C GLY A 174 -8.90 -8.74 -16.74
N LYS A 175 -8.48 -8.17 -15.61
CA LYS A 175 -7.58 -8.81 -14.63
C LYS A 175 -8.31 -9.60 -13.55
N ILE A 176 -9.64 -9.61 -13.58
CA ILE A 176 -10.47 -10.35 -12.62
C ILE A 176 -10.83 -11.71 -13.22
N GLU A 177 -10.46 -12.79 -12.54
CA GLU A 177 -10.93 -14.13 -12.91
C GLU A 177 -12.42 -14.32 -12.62
N THR A 178 -13.09 -15.14 -13.44
CA THR A 178 -14.53 -15.40 -13.32
C THR A 178 -14.81 -16.89 -13.51
N PRO A 179 -15.31 -17.61 -12.49
CA PRO A 179 -15.57 -17.14 -11.12
C PRO A 179 -14.27 -16.85 -10.36
N SER A 180 -14.37 -16.15 -9.23
CA SER A 180 -13.27 -16.03 -8.27
C SER A 180 -13.03 -17.37 -7.57
N ASP A 181 -11.77 -17.77 -7.47
CA ASP A 181 -11.35 -19.05 -6.92
C ASP A 181 -10.10 -18.87 -6.05
N PRO A 182 -10.22 -18.91 -4.71
CA PRO A 182 -9.08 -18.73 -3.80
C PRO A 182 -8.00 -19.84 -3.92
N ALA A 183 -8.23 -20.88 -4.73
CA ALA A 183 -7.22 -21.89 -5.05
C ALA A 183 -6.31 -21.50 -6.23
N THR A 184 -6.63 -20.47 -7.01
CA THR A 184 -5.77 -19.97 -8.10
C THR A 184 -4.88 -18.84 -7.60
N LEU A 185 -3.97 -18.36 -8.48
CA LEU A 185 -3.13 -17.19 -8.21
C LEU A 185 -3.69 -15.91 -8.84
N GLU A 186 -4.73 -16.02 -9.66
CA GLU A 186 -5.28 -14.87 -10.38
C GLU A 186 -6.06 -13.98 -9.40
N VAL A 187 -6.25 -12.71 -9.75
CA VAL A 187 -7.03 -11.81 -8.89
C VAL A 187 -8.52 -12.12 -9.08
N GLY A 188 -9.20 -12.50 -8.01
CA GLY A 188 -10.67 -12.59 -7.98
C GLY A 188 -11.36 -11.23 -7.88
N ASP A 189 -12.70 -11.25 -7.80
CA ASP A 189 -13.49 -10.06 -7.51
C ASP A 189 -13.13 -9.58 -6.10
N GLN A 190 -12.77 -8.30 -5.96
CA GLN A 190 -12.28 -7.78 -4.67
C GLN A 190 -13.29 -7.92 -3.51
N ARG A 191 -14.57 -8.17 -3.78
CA ARG A 191 -15.58 -8.47 -2.74
C ARG A 191 -15.36 -9.82 -2.05
N THR A 192 -14.63 -10.75 -2.67
CA THR A 192 -14.28 -12.06 -2.08
C THR A 192 -13.08 -12.00 -1.12
N TYR A 193 -12.45 -10.82 -0.99
CA TYR A 193 -11.26 -10.65 -0.17
C TYR A 193 -11.57 -10.08 1.21
N LEU A 194 -11.01 -10.69 2.24
CA LEU A 194 -10.91 -10.07 3.56
C LEU A 194 -9.74 -9.09 3.57
N PHE A 195 -10.01 -7.78 3.65
CA PHE A 195 -9.00 -6.73 3.77
C PHE A 195 -8.57 -6.58 5.23
N VAL A 196 -7.29 -6.78 5.53
CA VAL A 196 -6.76 -6.73 6.90
C VAL A 196 -5.61 -5.73 7.03
N GLU A 197 -5.63 -4.95 8.10
CA GLU A 197 -4.44 -4.22 8.57
C GLU A 197 -3.95 -4.86 9.86
N PHE A 198 -2.67 -5.25 9.92
CA PHE A 198 -2.03 -5.79 11.11
C PHE A 198 -0.69 -5.12 11.36
N ALA A 199 -0.19 -5.18 12.59
CA ALA A 199 1.15 -4.70 12.91
C ALA A 199 2.07 -5.86 13.29
N LYS A 200 3.31 -5.80 12.81
CA LYS A 200 4.33 -6.79 13.20
C LYS A 200 5.69 -6.18 13.51
N LYS A 201 6.52 -6.99 14.18
CA LYS A 201 7.94 -6.73 14.43
C LYS A 201 8.78 -7.96 14.11
N THR A 202 9.95 -7.76 13.55
CA THR A 202 10.92 -8.79 13.24
C THR A 202 11.98 -8.84 14.35
N GLY A 203 12.24 -10.04 14.88
CA GLY A 203 13.26 -10.26 15.90
C GLY A 203 14.67 -10.39 15.31
N SER A 204 15.65 -10.57 16.18
CA SER A 204 17.03 -10.79 15.75
C SER A 204 17.19 -12.14 15.01
N PRO A 205 17.98 -12.18 13.93
CA PRO A 205 18.28 -13.42 13.22
C PRO A 205 19.10 -14.37 14.10
N THR A 206 18.93 -15.68 13.89
CA THR A 206 19.71 -16.74 14.55
C THR A 206 20.75 -17.36 13.63
N GLY A 207 20.73 -17.04 12.33
CA GLY A 207 21.66 -17.53 11.32
C GLY A 207 21.80 -16.60 10.11
N SER A 208 22.40 -17.12 9.04
CA SER A 208 22.53 -16.42 7.75
C SER A 208 21.32 -16.69 6.85
N GLY A 209 20.95 -15.73 6.00
CA GLY A 209 19.85 -15.87 5.04
C GLY A 209 19.02 -14.59 4.95
N SER A 210 17.83 -14.69 4.38
CA SER A 210 16.89 -13.58 4.28
C SER A 210 15.99 -13.51 5.51
N VAL A 211 15.49 -12.29 5.77
CA VAL A 211 14.42 -12.07 6.76
C VAL A 211 13.13 -12.75 6.26
N PRO A 212 12.44 -13.55 7.09
CA PRO A 212 11.16 -14.11 6.73
C PRO A 212 10.08 -13.02 6.68
N GLY A 213 9.13 -13.15 5.75
CA GLY A 213 7.91 -12.37 5.80
C GLY A 213 6.84 -13.00 6.69
N VAL A 214 5.73 -12.29 6.83
CA VAL A 214 4.50 -12.77 7.45
C VAL A 214 3.35 -12.73 6.46
N ALA A 215 2.62 -13.84 6.34
CA ALA A 215 1.34 -13.92 5.66
C ALA A 215 0.22 -14.10 6.70
N LEU A 216 -1.02 -13.74 6.36
CA LEU A 216 -2.19 -14.10 7.16
C LEU A 216 -2.87 -15.32 6.55
N GLY A 217 -3.35 -16.21 7.42
CA GLY A 217 -4.18 -17.34 7.06
C GLY A 217 -5.57 -17.20 7.67
N VAL A 218 -6.61 -17.62 6.96
CA VAL A 218 -7.99 -17.64 7.43
C VAL A 218 -8.51 -19.06 7.36
N ARG A 219 -9.13 -19.53 8.44
CA ARG A 219 -9.93 -20.76 8.44
C ARG A 219 -11.40 -20.39 8.59
N LEU A 220 -12.25 -21.05 7.83
CA LEU A 220 -13.69 -20.91 7.92
C LEU A 220 -14.27 -21.96 8.87
N LYS A 221 -15.43 -21.67 9.45
CA LYS A 221 -16.13 -22.59 10.36
C LYS A 221 -16.60 -23.85 9.64
N ASP A 222 -17.09 -23.68 8.42
CA ASP A 222 -17.67 -24.75 7.60
C ASP A 222 -16.62 -25.50 6.76
N ASP A 223 -15.42 -24.93 6.63
CA ASP A 223 -14.24 -25.62 6.12
C ASP A 223 -13.02 -25.39 7.04
N PRO A 224 -12.95 -26.11 8.17
CA PRO A 224 -11.84 -25.97 9.10
C PRO A 224 -10.54 -26.60 8.55
N SER A 225 -10.61 -27.39 7.48
CA SER A 225 -9.46 -28.11 6.93
C SER A 225 -8.59 -27.23 6.05
N THR A 226 -9.20 -26.31 5.31
CA THR A 226 -8.50 -25.37 4.43
C THR A 226 -8.00 -24.16 5.20
N LEU A 227 -6.77 -23.74 4.88
CA LEU A 227 -6.22 -22.46 5.30
C LEU A 227 -6.05 -21.58 4.06
N TYR A 228 -6.94 -20.61 3.90
CA TYR A 228 -6.83 -19.60 2.85
C TYR A 228 -5.75 -18.60 3.24
N ARG A 229 -4.81 -18.31 2.34
CA ARG A 229 -3.60 -17.54 2.70
C ARG A 229 -3.51 -16.28 1.88
N SER A 230 -3.13 -15.18 2.53
CA SER A 230 -2.91 -13.90 1.85
C SER A 230 -1.87 -13.99 0.75
N ASP A 231 -0.93 -14.93 0.85
CA ASP A 231 0.18 -15.08 -0.08
C ASP A 231 -0.03 -16.17 -1.13
N HIS A 232 -1.19 -16.84 -1.19
CA HIS A 232 -1.49 -17.94 -2.12
C HIS A 232 -0.35 -18.99 -2.24
N ASP A 233 0.27 -19.28 -1.11
CA ASP A 233 1.47 -20.11 -0.99
C ASP A 233 2.73 -19.64 -1.73
N GLN A 234 2.78 -18.41 -2.24
CA GLN A 234 3.95 -17.76 -2.79
C GLN A 234 4.73 -17.05 -1.68
N PRO A 235 5.87 -17.59 -1.19
CA PRO A 235 6.54 -17.01 -0.03
C PRO A 235 7.01 -15.57 -0.27
N THR A 236 7.36 -15.22 -1.50
CA THR A 236 7.75 -13.86 -1.92
C THR A 236 6.61 -12.84 -1.82
N TRP A 237 5.37 -13.27 -1.67
CA TRP A 237 4.19 -12.41 -1.45
C TRP A 237 3.88 -12.18 0.03
N SER A 238 4.68 -12.74 0.94
CA SER A 238 4.60 -12.42 2.36
C SER A 238 5.20 -11.05 2.67
N ILE A 239 4.85 -10.49 3.83
CA ILE A 239 5.23 -9.12 4.22
C ILE A 239 6.41 -9.13 5.19
N ASP A 240 7.55 -8.57 4.78
CA ASP A 240 8.79 -8.45 5.57
C ASP A 240 8.93 -7.11 6.32
N ARG A 241 8.21 -6.07 5.91
CA ARG A 241 8.19 -4.73 6.54
C ARG A 241 7.58 -4.72 7.96
N ASP A 242 8.25 -4.08 8.90
CA ASP A 242 7.76 -3.90 10.27
C ASP A 242 6.82 -2.70 10.41
N GLY A 243 6.05 -2.67 11.51
CA GLY A 243 5.01 -1.67 11.74
C GLY A 243 3.65 -2.15 11.22
N ALA A 244 2.71 -1.20 11.09
CA ALA A 244 1.40 -1.47 10.54
C ALA A 244 1.47 -1.64 9.02
N VAL A 245 0.89 -2.73 8.53
CA VAL A 245 0.88 -3.16 7.13
C VAL A 245 -0.52 -3.67 6.77
N ALA A 246 -0.88 -3.53 5.49
CA ALA A 246 -2.13 -4.04 4.95
C ALA A 246 -1.88 -5.26 4.06
N THR A 247 -2.88 -6.14 4.00
CA THR A 247 -2.92 -7.36 3.19
C THR A 247 -4.37 -7.73 2.90
N THR A 248 -4.59 -8.70 2.02
CA THR A 248 -5.90 -9.32 1.81
C THR A 248 -5.79 -10.83 1.83
N VAL A 249 -6.89 -11.52 2.13
CA VAL A 249 -7.00 -12.99 1.98
C VAL A 249 -8.21 -13.27 1.11
N GLU A 250 -8.00 -13.92 -0.03
CA GLU A 250 -9.11 -14.36 -0.89
C GLU A 250 -9.85 -15.52 -0.22
N LEU A 251 -11.18 -15.46 -0.27
CA LEU A 251 -12.07 -16.43 0.35
C LEU A 251 -13.17 -16.84 -0.64
N PRO A 252 -13.86 -17.96 -0.41
CA PRO A 252 -15.01 -18.33 -1.23
C PRO A 252 -16.05 -17.20 -1.31
N GLU A 253 -16.65 -17.03 -2.49
CA GLU A 253 -17.68 -16.02 -2.71
C GLU A 253 -18.81 -16.10 -1.67
N GLY A 254 -19.24 -14.95 -1.16
CA GLY A 254 -20.28 -14.85 -0.13
C GLY A 254 -19.78 -15.03 1.30
N THR A 255 -18.47 -15.25 1.52
CA THR A 255 -17.89 -15.32 2.87
C THR A 255 -18.08 -14.00 3.62
N THR A 256 -18.52 -14.09 4.87
CA THR A 256 -18.67 -12.97 5.80
C THR A 256 -17.76 -13.13 7.01
N VAL A 257 -17.61 -12.09 7.83
CA VAL A 257 -16.79 -12.18 9.06
C VAL A 257 -17.35 -13.21 10.04
N SER A 258 -18.67 -13.45 10.07
CA SER A 258 -19.26 -14.47 10.93
C SER A 258 -18.88 -15.90 10.55
N ASP A 259 -18.38 -16.13 9.34
CA ASP A 259 -17.99 -17.45 8.86
C ASP A 259 -16.54 -17.80 9.25
N ILE A 260 -15.75 -16.81 9.68
CA ILE A 260 -14.36 -16.99 10.06
C ILE A 260 -14.26 -17.71 11.41
N ALA A 261 -13.51 -18.81 11.44
CA ALA A 261 -13.16 -19.54 12.66
C ALA A 261 -11.90 -18.98 13.33
N SER A 262 -10.90 -18.60 12.53
CA SER A 262 -9.66 -17.99 13.03
C SER A 262 -8.90 -17.25 11.96
N ILE A 263 -8.10 -16.26 12.40
CA ILE A 263 -7.00 -15.69 11.62
C ILE A 263 -5.68 -16.16 12.24
N GLU A 264 -4.76 -16.61 11.41
CA GLU A 264 -3.45 -17.14 11.77
C GLU A 264 -2.31 -16.30 11.18
N ALA A 265 -1.25 -16.09 11.94
CA ALA A 265 0.01 -15.54 11.45
C ALA A 265 0.89 -16.67 10.89
N LEU A 266 1.28 -16.49 9.62
CA LEU A 266 2.19 -17.23 8.75
C LEU A 266 3.67 -16.80 8.77
N ARG A 267 4.63 -17.48 9.41
CA ARG A 267 6.06 -17.20 9.14
C ARG A 267 6.47 -17.77 7.78
N ARG A 268 7.06 -16.94 6.92
CA ARG A 268 7.37 -17.28 5.52
C ARG A 268 8.82 -16.99 5.19
N PRO A 269 9.70 -18.00 5.16
CA PRO A 269 11.05 -17.82 4.63
C PRO A 269 11.02 -17.38 3.16
N THR A 270 11.87 -16.42 2.80
CA THR A 270 11.96 -15.86 1.44
C THR A 270 13.42 -15.78 0.97
N GLY A 271 13.63 -15.51 -0.32
CA GLY A 271 14.97 -15.22 -0.87
C GLY A 271 15.99 -16.36 -0.74
N ALA A 272 17.26 -16.01 -0.49
CA ALA A 272 18.41 -16.93 -0.51
C ALA A 272 18.56 -17.77 0.77
N GLY A 273 17.46 -18.17 1.39
CA GLY A 273 17.43 -18.99 2.62
C GLY A 273 16.80 -18.27 3.81
N ASP A 274 16.76 -18.97 4.95
CA ASP A 274 16.09 -18.52 6.17
C ASP A 274 17.10 -18.11 7.24
N ASN A 275 17.14 -16.83 7.62
CA ASN A 275 18.02 -16.35 8.70
C ASN A 275 17.54 -16.67 10.12
N GLY A 276 16.41 -17.37 10.24
CA GLY A 276 15.86 -17.83 11.51
C GLY A 276 15.26 -16.74 12.41
N ALA A 277 15.15 -15.50 11.93
CA ALA A 277 14.53 -14.43 12.70
C ALA A 277 13.06 -14.78 13.02
N PRO A 278 12.59 -14.60 14.27
CA PRO A 278 11.18 -14.74 14.60
C PRO A 278 10.40 -13.50 14.13
N ALA A 279 9.09 -13.64 13.93
CA ALA A 279 8.21 -12.51 13.68
C ALA A 279 7.11 -12.47 14.74
N THR A 280 6.78 -11.27 15.23
CA THR A 280 5.75 -11.07 16.25
C THR A 280 4.66 -10.17 15.71
N VAL A 281 3.43 -10.69 15.60
CA VAL A 281 2.23 -9.89 15.28
C VAL A 281 1.72 -9.27 16.58
N THR A 282 1.51 -7.95 16.58
CA THR A 282 1.16 -7.18 17.78
C THR A 282 -0.25 -6.63 17.78
N SER A 283 -0.87 -6.50 16.61
CA SER A 283 -2.27 -6.11 16.50
C SER A 283 -2.87 -6.49 15.15
N ILE A 284 -4.21 -6.63 15.12
CA ILE A 284 -5.04 -6.46 13.93
C ILE A 284 -5.84 -5.19 14.17
N ASN A 285 -5.55 -4.15 13.37
CA ASN A 285 -6.12 -2.82 13.53
C ASN A 285 -7.47 -2.69 12.80
N ARG A 286 -7.68 -3.49 11.74
CA ARG A 286 -8.97 -3.63 11.06
C ARG A 286 -9.07 -4.92 10.26
N GLY A 287 -10.30 -5.36 10.02
CA GLY A 287 -10.67 -6.39 9.04
C GLY A 287 -12.09 -6.21 8.52
N PHE A 288 -12.26 -6.15 7.20
CA PHE A 288 -13.55 -5.95 6.53
C PHE A 288 -13.61 -6.63 5.16
N PHE A 289 -14.83 -6.81 4.65
CA PHE A 289 -15.12 -7.11 3.24
C PHE A 289 -15.68 -5.88 2.54
N LEU A 290 -15.68 -5.89 1.21
CA LEU A 290 -16.38 -4.89 0.41
C LEU A 290 -17.84 -5.32 0.17
N ASP A 291 -18.74 -4.34 0.08
CA ASP A 291 -20.14 -4.54 -0.29
C ASP A 291 -20.33 -4.62 -1.82
N ASP A 292 -21.59 -4.81 -2.27
CA ASP A 292 -21.95 -4.85 -3.70
C ASP A 292 -21.61 -3.56 -4.48
N SER A 293 -21.39 -2.46 -3.77
CA SER A 293 -20.96 -1.19 -4.34
C SER A 293 -19.45 -0.96 -4.22
N TYR A 294 -18.68 -2.01 -3.90
CA TYR A 294 -17.24 -2.00 -3.64
C TYR A 294 -16.83 -1.00 -2.54
N LEU A 295 -17.70 -0.77 -1.56
CA LEU A 295 -17.39 0.05 -0.39
C LEU A 295 -17.08 -0.86 0.81
N PRO A 296 -16.11 -0.49 1.66
CA PRO A 296 -15.79 -1.28 2.84
C PRO A 296 -16.96 -1.30 3.83
N HIS A 297 -17.32 -2.50 4.29
CA HIS A 297 -18.12 -2.65 5.49
C HIS A 297 -17.37 -2.10 6.72
N PRO A 298 -18.09 -1.72 7.80
CA PRO A 298 -17.43 -1.40 9.06
C PRO A 298 -16.52 -2.53 9.51
N SER A 299 -15.31 -2.18 9.96
CA SER A 299 -14.38 -3.17 10.50
C SER A 299 -14.98 -3.87 11.72
N SER A 300 -15.04 -5.20 11.68
CA SER A 300 -15.54 -6.04 12.77
C SER A 300 -14.47 -6.97 13.34
N ILE A 301 -13.24 -6.87 12.85
CA ILE A 301 -12.09 -7.63 13.32
C ILE A 301 -11.10 -6.65 13.97
N GLY A 302 -10.77 -6.91 15.23
CA GLY A 302 -9.79 -6.15 15.98
C GLY A 302 -9.12 -7.04 17.01
N TRP A 303 -7.80 -6.87 17.16
CA TRP A 303 -7.02 -7.63 18.13
C TRP A 303 -5.79 -6.84 18.55
N GLN A 304 -5.40 -6.99 19.81
CA GLN A 304 -4.14 -6.47 20.33
C GLN A 304 -3.50 -7.51 21.24
N GLY A 305 -2.19 -7.71 21.09
CA GLY A 305 -1.45 -8.67 21.89
C GLY A 305 -0.02 -8.86 21.39
N ALA A 306 0.52 -10.06 21.58
CA ALA A 306 1.80 -10.45 21.02
C ALA A 306 1.77 -11.95 20.71
N VAL A 307 1.83 -12.28 19.42
CA VAL A 307 1.90 -13.65 18.93
C VAL A 307 3.17 -13.79 18.11
N THR A 308 4.11 -14.59 18.60
CA THR A 308 5.39 -14.84 17.95
C THR A 308 5.35 -16.15 17.19
N VAL A 309 5.77 -16.10 15.93
CA VAL A 309 6.01 -17.26 15.07
C VAL A 309 7.52 -17.43 14.82
N THR A 310 8.00 -18.66 14.94
CA THR A 310 9.43 -19.04 14.86
C THR A 310 9.65 -20.12 13.79
N GLN A 311 10.87 -20.60 13.60
CA GLN A 311 11.12 -21.73 12.71
C GLN A 311 10.44 -23.01 13.19
N GLU A 312 10.47 -23.26 14.50
CA GLU A 312 9.90 -24.45 15.15
C GLU A 312 8.38 -24.37 15.25
N LYS A 313 7.84 -23.15 15.35
CA LYS A 313 6.40 -22.87 15.39
C LYS A 313 6.06 -21.80 14.35
N PRO A 314 5.98 -22.17 13.06
CA PRO A 314 5.87 -21.22 11.96
C PRO A 314 4.46 -20.64 11.80
N SER A 315 3.46 -21.14 12.54
CA SER A 315 2.13 -20.55 12.56
C SER A 315 1.55 -20.44 13.97
N ALA A 316 0.67 -19.45 14.15
CA ALA A 316 -0.09 -19.26 15.37
C ALA A 316 -1.38 -18.47 15.12
N VAL A 317 -2.45 -18.82 15.83
CA VAL A 317 -3.72 -18.07 15.80
C VAL A 317 -3.52 -16.70 16.46
N VAL A 318 -3.93 -15.65 15.76
CA VAL A 318 -3.91 -14.25 16.24
C VAL A 318 -5.30 -13.76 16.62
N TRP A 319 -6.35 -14.26 15.99
CA TRP A 319 -7.72 -13.82 16.26
C TRP A 319 -8.73 -14.96 16.12
N ARG A 320 -9.80 -14.87 16.91
CA ARG A 320 -11.03 -15.67 16.87
C ARG A 320 -12.22 -14.74 17.17
N PRO A 321 -13.42 -15.03 16.64
CA PRO A 321 -14.64 -14.26 16.94
C PRO A 321 -15.06 -14.35 18.42
#